data_AF-A0A7M1TBJ8-F1
#
_entry.id   AF-A0A7M1TBJ8-F1
#
_cell.length_a   1.000
_cell.length_b   1.000
_cell.length_c   1.000
_cell.angle_alpha   90.00
_cell.angle_beta   90.00
_cell.angle_gamma   90.00
#
_symmetry.space_group_name_H-M   'P 1'
#
loop_
_entity.id
_entity.type
_entity.pdbx_description
1 polymer ?
#
loop_
_entity_poly.entity_id
_entity_poly.type
_entity_poly.pdbx_seq_one_letter_code
_entity_poly.pdbx_strand_id
1 'polypeptide(L)'
;MSTINAWFNHKILKYETPFTRYSHCAYNPFILICCIQLRASTTSNLPAHPYTWRKHYFADSIITGRILDSVTGNPLSGVSVRVKGTAVGTITDQSGNFRIEAPNQATLQISYLGYKTIEVSLN
;
A
#
# COMPACT_ATOMS: atom_id res chain seq x y z
N MET A 1 -15.09 -15.17 -28.52
CA MET A 1 -14.66 -14.10 -27.60
C MET A 1 -14.21 -14.79 -26.32
N SER A 2 -12.99 -14.50 -25.87
CA SER A 2 -12.23 -15.33 -24.93
C SER A 2 -11.79 -14.51 -23.71
N THR A 3 -11.98 -15.06 -22.50
CA THR A 3 -11.87 -14.41 -21.18
C THR A 3 -10.85 -15.12 -20.27
N ILE A 4 -10.11 -14.35 -19.46
CA ILE A 4 -9.03 -14.83 -18.59
C ILE A 4 -9.53 -14.98 -17.14
N ASN A 5 -9.13 -16.06 -16.43
CA ASN A 5 -9.57 -16.37 -15.06
C ASN A 5 -8.38 -16.32 -14.07
N ALA A 6 -8.57 -15.84 -12.83
CA ALA A 6 -7.56 -15.81 -11.77
C ALA A 6 -8.14 -16.25 -10.40
N TRP A 7 -7.37 -16.99 -9.60
CA TRP A 7 -7.74 -17.51 -8.26
C TRP A 7 -6.65 -17.17 -7.24
N PHE A 8 -6.99 -16.71 -6.03
CA PHE A 8 -6.03 -16.45 -4.94
C PHE A 8 -6.50 -16.97 -3.58
N ASN A 9 -5.54 -17.52 -2.82
CA ASN A 9 -5.71 -18.19 -1.54
C ASN A 9 -5.14 -17.29 -0.43
N HIS A 10 -5.87 -17.10 0.67
CA HIS A 10 -5.65 -16.01 1.62
C HIS A 10 -4.86 -16.47 2.87
N LYS A 11 -3.72 -15.84 3.18
CA LYS A 11 -3.06 -15.95 4.49
C LYS A 11 -2.29 -14.67 4.83
N ILE A 12 -2.66 -14.03 5.94
CA ILE A 12 -2.15 -12.73 6.41
C ILE A 12 -1.20 -12.95 7.60
N LEU A 13 -0.02 -12.31 7.58
CA LEU A 13 0.72 -11.88 8.78
C LEU A 13 1.32 -10.48 8.51
N LYS A 14 1.06 -9.51 9.40
CA LYS A 14 1.53 -8.11 9.30
C LYS A 14 2.66 -7.84 10.30
N TYR A 15 3.69 -7.06 9.91
CA TYR A 15 4.75 -6.56 10.80
C TYR A 15 4.91 -5.02 10.72
N GLU A 16 5.58 -4.49 11.75
CA GLU A 16 5.66 -3.12 12.29
C GLU A 16 6.51 -2.13 11.46
N THR A 17 6.32 -0.81 11.66
CA THR A 17 7.21 0.24 11.12
C THR A 17 7.52 1.35 12.15
N PRO A 18 8.78 1.85 12.23
CA PRO A 18 9.18 3.01 13.02
C PRO A 18 9.66 4.18 12.15
N PHE A 19 9.26 5.44 12.39
CA PHE A 19 9.97 6.66 11.91
C PHE A 19 9.44 7.88 12.71
N THR A 20 10.14 8.50 13.67
CA THR A 20 11.32 9.43 13.68
C THR A 20 11.13 10.83 13.06
N ARG A 21 11.31 11.84 13.95
CA ARG A 21 11.88 13.20 13.79
C ARG A 21 11.02 14.36 13.26
N TYR A 22 11.12 15.52 13.94
CA TYR A 22 11.50 16.89 13.47
C TYR A 22 11.31 17.89 14.66
N SER A 23 12.37 18.41 15.31
CA SER A 23 13.09 19.71 15.10
C SER A 23 12.17 20.96 15.14
N HIS A 24 12.37 22.06 15.89
CA HIS A 24 13.56 22.74 16.44
C HIS A 24 13.22 23.76 17.58
N CYS A 25 14.20 23.96 18.49
CA CYS A 25 14.76 25.22 19.06
C CYS A 25 13.80 26.33 19.55
N ALA A 26 13.67 26.68 20.84
CA ALA A 26 14.66 27.14 21.83
C ALA A 26 15.51 28.36 21.39
N TYR A 27 14.99 29.59 21.57
CA TYR A 27 15.77 30.78 21.97
C TYR A 27 14.86 31.98 22.33
N ASN A 28 14.74 32.33 23.62
CA ASN A 28 14.35 33.70 24.02
C ASN A 28 14.96 34.06 25.40
N PRO A 29 15.87 35.06 25.48
CA PRO A 29 16.64 35.36 26.69
C PRO A 29 15.99 36.47 27.53
N PHE A 30 14.82 36.22 28.13
CA PHE A 30 14.18 37.15 29.08
C PHE A 30 13.44 36.38 30.19
N ILE A 31 14.16 35.55 30.94
CA ILE A 31 13.65 34.96 32.19
C ILE A 31 14.76 35.07 33.24
N LEU A 32 14.81 36.23 33.87
CA LEU A 32 15.49 36.40 35.14
C LEU A 32 14.58 37.25 36.01
N ILE A 33 13.52 36.64 36.56
CA ILE A 33 12.80 37.10 37.77
C ILE A 33 11.89 35.95 38.25
N CYS A 34 12.06 35.65 39.53
CA CYS A 34 11.14 34.93 40.43
C CYS A 34 11.12 33.39 40.44
N CYS A 35 12.15 32.82 41.09
CA CYS A 35 12.20 31.45 41.61
C CYS A 35 11.25 31.16 42.82
N ILE A 36 10.17 31.90 43.09
CA ILE A 36 9.38 31.71 44.34
C ILE A 36 7.86 31.54 44.11
N GLN A 37 7.44 30.70 43.17
CA GLN A 37 6.14 30.02 43.34
C GLN A 37 6.18 28.59 42.83
N LEU A 38 6.45 27.67 43.77
CA LEU A 38 5.98 26.29 43.69
C LEU A 38 4.45 26.30 43.65
N ARG A 39 3.87 26.19 42.45
CA ARG A 39 2.63 25.43 42.27
C ARG A 39 2.82 24.49 41.09
N ALA A 40 3.12 23.25 41.45
CA ALA A 40 2.84 22.11 40.59
C ALA A 40 1.33 22.08 40.35
N SER A 41 0.89 22.67 39.25
CA SER A 41 -0.45 22.54 38.67
C SER A 41 -0.25 22.91 37.21
N THR A 42 0.12 21.96 36.37
CA THR A 42 -0.90 21.13 35.76
C THR A 42 -0.43 19.68 35.70
N THR A 43 -1.03 18.81 36.52
CA THR A 43 -1.25 17.44 36.05
C THR A 43 -1.96 17.59 34.73
N SER A 44 -1.28 17.27 33.63
CA SER A 44 -1.81 17.37 32.30
C SER A 44 -2.95 16.36 32.17
N ASN A 45 -4.18 16.76 32.50
CA ASN A 45 -5.39 16.10 32.02
C ASN A 45 -5.47 16.37 30.51
N LEU A 46 -4.61 15.68 29.75
CA LEU A 46 -4.81 15.55 28.32
C LEU A 46 -6.01 14.61 28.16
N PRO A 47 -7.10 15.02 27.49
CA PRO A 47 -8.05 14.04 27.02
C PRO A 47 -7.27 13.07 26.13
N ALA A 48 -7.26 11.78 26.49
CA ALA A 48 -6.77 10.75 25.61
C ALA A 48 -7.54 10.88 24.30
N HIS A 49 -6.91 11.47 23.29
CA HIS A 49 -7.54 11.67 22.00
C HIS A 49 -7.79 10.26 21.42
N PRO A 50 -9.04 9.86 21.12
CA PRO A 50 -9.32 8.59 20.48
C PRO A 50 -8.99 8.68 18.98
N TYR A 51 -7.83 9.20 18.59
CA TYR A 51 -7.33 9.01 17.23
C TYR A 51 -6.69 7.62 17.11
N THR A 52 -7.41 6.57 17.51
CA THR A 52 -7.05 5.21 17.07
C THR A 52 -7.54 4.99 15.64
N TRP A 53 -7.16 5.86 14.72
CA TRP A 53 -7.12 5.46 13.33
C TRP A 53 -5.82 4.68 13.17
N ARG A 54 -5.85 3.39 13.53
CA ARG A 54 -4.99 2.43 12.85
C ARG A 54 -5.30 2.61 11.37
N LYS A 55 -4.51 3.42 10.67
CA LYS A 55 -4.33 3.28 9.24
C LYS A 55 -3.92 1.83 9.11
N HIS A 56 -4.85 0.96 8.72
CA HIS A 56 -4.49 -0.36 8.28
C HIS A 56 -3.64 -0.10 7.04
N TYR A 57 -2.33 0.01 7.24
CA TYR A 57 -1.38 -0.14 6.15
C TYR A 57 -1.66 -1.56 5.64
N PHE A 58 -2.33 -1.63 4.50
CA PHE A 58 -2.40 -2.87 3.76
C PHE A 58 -0.96 -3.07 3.31
N ALA A 59 -0.25 -3.97 3.98
CA ALA A 59 1.07 -4.35 3.55
C ALA A 59 0.96 -4.79 2.08
N ASP A 60 1.85 -4.25 1.25
CA ASP A 60 1.93 -4.67 -0.14
C ASP A 60 2.17 -6.17 -0.16
N SER A 61 1.26 -6.87 -0.82
CA SER A 61 1.32 -8.32 -0.95
C SER A 61 1.84 -8.64 -2.35
N ILE A 62 2.72 -9.63 -2.41
CA ILE A 62 3.27 -10.08 -3.68
C ILE A 62 2.21 -10.93 -4.37
N ILE A 63 1.68 -10.42 -5.47
CA ILE A 63 0.73 -11.11 -6.33
C ILE A 63 1.52 -11.70 -7.49
N THR A 64 1.46 -13.02 -7.59
CA THR A 64 2.03 -13.78 -8.70
C THR A 64 0.93 -14.49 -9.49
N GLY A 65 1.05 -14.50 -10.80
CA GLY A 65 0.12 -15.25 -11.63
C GLY A 65 0.67 -15.49 -13.02
N ARG A 66 -0.17 -16.10 -13.85
CA ARG A 66 0.14 -16.36 -15.26
C ARG A 66 -1.01 -15.86 -16.12
N ILE A 67 -0.68 -15.18 -17.21
CA ILE A 67 -1.63 -14.68 -18.21
C ILE A 67 -1.61 -15.61 -19.42
N LEU A 68 -2.78 -16.14 -19.74
CA LEU A 68 -3.00 -17.03 -20.87
C LEU A 68 -4.00 -16.38 -21.83
N ASP A 69 -3.80 -16.62 -23.12
CA ASP A 69 -4.78 -16.32 -24.15
C ASP A 69 -5.96 -17.27 -24.00
N SER A 70 -7.19 -16.75 -24.02
CA SER A 70 -8.35 -17.61 -23.80
C SER A 70 -8.85 -18.32 -25.07
N VAL A 71 -8.36 -17.98 -26.27
CA VAL A 71 -8.73 -18.70 -27.51
C VAL A 71 -7.80 -19.90 -27.70
N THR A 72 -6.50 -19.66 -27.52
CA THR A 72 -5.43 -20.62 -27.85
C THR A 72 -4.88 -21.33 -26.61
N GLY A 73 -5.09 -20.80 -25.41
CA GLY A 73 -4.49 -21.31 -24.17
C GLY A 73 -2.99 -21.02 -24.04
N ASN A 74 -2.40 -20.31 -24.99
CA ASN A 74 -0.98 -20.00 -25.00
C ASN A 74 -0.63 -18.91 -23.98
N PRO A 75 0.56 -18.98 -23.36
CA PRO A 75 1.04 -17.89 -22.52
C PRO A 75 1.24 -16.60 -23.31
N LEU A 76 0.83 -15.48 -22.73
CA LEU A 76 1.01 -14.17 -23.33
C LEU A 76 2.14 -13.40 -22.63
N SER A 77 3.21 -13.14 -23.37
CA SER A 77 4.32 -12.29 -22.96
C SER A 77 4.10 -10.85 -23.42
N GLY A 78 4.69 -9.88 -22.71
CA GLY A 78 4.55 -8.46 -23.07
C GLY A 78 3.20 -7.83 -22.71
N VAL A 79 2.42 -8.49 -21.85
CA VAL A 79 1.16 -7.94 -21.33
C VAL A 79 1.47 -6.92 -20.25
N SER A 80 0.84 -5.75 -20.32
CA SER A 80 0.99 -4.72 -19.28
C SER A 80 0.00 -5.00 -18.14
N VAL A 81 0.52 -5.22 -16.95
CA VAL A 81 -0.25 -5.41 -15.72
C VAL A 81 0.00 -4.22 -14.82
N ARG A 82 -1.02 -3.43 -14.52
CA ARG A 82 -0.91 -2.23 -13.68
C ARG A 82 -1.90 -2.28 -12.54
N VAL A 83 -1.52 -1.72 -11.40
CA VAL A 83 -2.45 -1.52 -10.28
C VAL A 83 -3.20 -0.22 -10.52
N LYS A 84 -4.53 -0.27 -10.57
CA LYS A 84 -5.37 0.88 -10.86
C LYS A 84 -5.19 1.97 -9.80
N GLY A 85 -4.92 3.19 -10.24
CA GLY A 85 -4.71 4.34 -9.36
C GLY A 85 -3.30 4.46 -8.78
N THR A 86 -2.37 3.57 -9.14
CA THR A 86 -0.95 3.69 -8.74
C THR A 86 -0.04 3.66 -9.98
N ALA A 87 1.23 4.05 -9.78
CA ALA A 87 2.27 3.91 -10.80
C ALA A 87 2.89 2.50 -10.82
N VAL A 88 2.41 1.59 -9.97
CA VAL A 88 2.96 0.25 -9.85
C VAL A 88 2.43 -0.61 -10.99
N GLY A 89 3.35 -1.14 -11.79
CA GLY A 89 3.04 -2.00 -12.92
C GLY A 89 4.20 -2.92 -13.25
N THR A 90 3.89 -4.02 -13.91
CA THR A 90 4.85 -5.01 -14.39
C THR A 90 4.45 -5.47 -15.79
N ILE A 91 5.37 -6.17 -16.46
CA ILE A 91 5.15 -6.76 -17.77
C ILE A 91 5.29 -8.27 -17.64
N THR A 92 4.45 -9.05 -18.33
CA THR A 92 4.58 -10.51 -18.30
C THR A 92 5.82 -11.01 -19.05
N ASP A 93 6.46 -12.03 -18.49
CA ASP A 93 7.61 -12.73 -19.08
C ASP A 93 7.22 -13.62 -20.28
N GLN A 94 8.21 -14.23 -20.95
CA GLN A 94 8.02 -15.15 -22.08
C GLN A 94 7.05 -16.32 -21.77
N SER A 95 7.00 -16.77 -20.51
CA SER A 95 6.08 -17.82 -20.07
C SER A 95 4.70 -17.30 -19.64
N GLY A 96 4.45 -16.00 -19.76
CA GLY A 96 3.23 -15.32 -19.34
C GLY A 96 3.13 -15.07 -17.82
N ASN A 97 4.21 -15.32 -17.08
CA ASN A 97 4.25 -15.12 -15.63
C ASN A 97 4.38 -13.63 -15.30
N PHE A 98 3.80 -13.22 -14.17
CA PHE A 98 4.01 -11.89 -13.61
C PHE A 98 4.18 -11.97 -12.09
N ARG A 99 4.92 -11.00 -11.56
CA ARG A 99 5.07 -10.74 -10.12
C ARG A 99 4.92 -9.24 -9.90
N ILE A 100 3.96 -8.84 -9.08
CA ILE A 100 3.70 -7.43 -8.76
C ILE A 100 3.38 -7.29 -7.27
N GLU A 101 3.89 -6.23 -6.65
CA GLU A 101 3.58 -5.90 -5.27
C GLU A 101 2.42 -4.92 -5.26
N ALA A 102 1.29 -5.31 -4.68
CA ALA A 102 0.13 -4.44 -4.57
C ALA A 102 -0.66 -4.69 -3.29
N PRO A 103 -1.46 -3.71 -2.83
CA PRO A 103 -2.37 -3.90 -1.72
C PRO A 103 -3.40 -5.01 -2.00
N ASN A 104 -3.79 -5.78 -0.99
CA ASN A 104 -4.77 -6.87 -1.13
C ASN A 104 -6.16 -6.44 -1.64
N GLN A 105 -6.50 -5.14 -1.56
CA GLN A 105 -7.77 -4.59 -2.04
C GLN A 105 -7.62 -3.80 -3.34
N ALA A 106 -6.57 -4.06 -4.11
CA ALA A 106 -6.30 -3.33 -5.33
C ALA A 106 -6.98 -3.96 -6.55
N THR A 107 -7.29 -3.15 -7.55
CA THR A 107 -7.75 -3.62 -8.87
C THR A 107 -6.57 -3.66 -9.83
N LEU A 108 -6.31 -4.82 -10.43
CA LEU A 108 -5.33 -4.99 -11.49
C LEU A 108 -5.98 -4.69 -12.84
N GLN A 109 -5.38 -3.80 -13.61
CA GLN A 109 -5.72 -3.53 -14.99
C GLN A 109 -4.72 -4.27 -15.88
N ILE A 110 -5.24 -5.13 -16.75
CA ILE A 110 -4.48 -5.95 -17.68
C ILE A 110 -4.80 -5.45 -19.09
N SER A 111 -3.78 -4.93 -19.78
CA SER A 111 -3.89 -4.36 -21.12
C SER A 111 -2.85 -4.97 -22.05
N TYR A 112 -3.29 -5.36 -23.24
CA TYR A 112 -2.43 -5.90 -24.28
C TYR A 112 -2.88 -5.41 -25.66
N LEU A 113 -1.94 -5.25 -26.58
CA LEU A 113 -2.20 -4.68 -27.91
C LEU A 113 -3.15 -5.59 -28.70
N GLY A 114 -4.27 -5.02 -29.16
CA GLY A 114 -5.30 -5.77 -29.90
C GLY A 114 -6.26 -6.58 -29.02
N TYR A 115 -6.15 -6.50 -27.69
CA TYR A 115 -7.03 -7.19 -26.75
C TYR A 115 -7.90 -6.20 -25.97
N LYS A 116 -9.04 -6.70 -25.49
CA LYS A 116 -9.87 -5.95 -24.56
C LYS A 116 -9.14 -5.85 -23.21
N THR A 117 -9.07 -4.64 -22.66
CA THR A 117 -8.56 -4.42 -21.31
C THR A 117 -9.49 -5.08 -20.29
N ILE A 118 -8.90 -5.81 -19.34
CA ILE A 118 -9.63 -6.52 -18.27
C ILE A 118 -9.22 -5.90 -16.94
N GLU A 119 -10.20 -5.71 -16.06
CA GLU A 119 -9.97 -5.26 -14.69
C GLU A 119 -10.31 -6.41 -13.74
N VAL A 120 -9.39 -6.75 -12.84
CA VAL A 120 -9.53 -7.82 -11.85
C VAL A 120 -9.35 -7.22 -10.47
N SER A 121 -10.42 -7.21 -9.68
CA SER A 121 -10.37 -6.75 -8.29
C SER A 121 -9.88 -7.87 -7.37
N LEU A 122 -8.89 -7.57 -6.54
CA LEU A 122 -8.43 -8.43 -5.45
C LEU A 122 -9.32 -8.14 -4.22
N ASN A 123 -9.89 -9.19 -3.61
CA ASN A 123 -10.80 -9.08 -2.46
C ASN A 123 -10.44 -10.06 -1.36
#